data_AF-A0A1J4RDU7-F1
#
_entry.id   AF-A0A1J4RDU7-F1
#
_cell.length_a   1.000
_cell.length_b   1.000
_cell.length_c   1.000
_cell.angle_alpha   90.00
_cell.angle_beta   90.00
_cell.angle_gamma   90.00
#
_symmetry.space_group_name_H-M   'P 1'
#
loop_
_entity.id
_entity.type
_entity.pdbx_description
1 polymer ?
#
loop_
_entity_poly.entity_id
_entity_poly.type
_entity_poly.pdbx_seq_one_letter_code
_entity_poly.pdbx_strand_id
1 'polypeptide(L)'
;MKLFAFIFKILGALSPVHIWFVTLTSGAKKVGIDSLGNTYYESKARAGYNHTRRWVVYNGAAEPSSVPPEWHGWLHHQSDYVPTNETQSFRREWQKAPQANMTGTPAAYHPPGHMLARGHRDKATGDYEAWTPPVRKTVSK
;
A
#
# COMPACT_ATOMS: atom_id res chain seq x y z
N MET A 1 -35.87 3.17 4.37
CA MET A 1 -34.79 3.31 3.35
C MET A 1 -34.45 4.77 2.99
N LYS A 2 -35.42 5.70 2.87
CA LYS A 2 -35.15 7.09 2.42
C LYS A 2 -34.31 7.96 3.39
N LEU A 3 -34.46 7.76 4.70
CA LEU A 3 -33.71 8.52 5.73
C LEU A 3 -32.20 8.24 5.70
N PHE A 4 -31.81 6.97 5.64
CA PHE A 4 -30.40 6.57 5.52
C PHE A 4 -29.78 7.04 4.21
N ALA A 5 -30.52 6.98 3.11
CA ALA A 5 -30.06 7.52 1.83
C ALA A 5 -29.79 9.04 1.88
N PHE A 6 -30.54 9.80 2.67
CA PHE A 6 -30.29 11.22 2.89
C PHE A 6 -29.05 11.47 3.76
N ILE A 7 -28.91 10.73 4.87
CA ILE A 7 -27.74 10.81 5.76
C ILE A 7 -26.43 10.47 5.02
N PHE A 8 -26.43 9.42 4.19
CA PHE A 8 -25.24 9.04 3.41
C PHE A 8 -24.92 9.99 2.26
N LYS A 9 -25.89 10.79 1.79
CA LYS A 9 -25.61 11.89 0.86
C LYS A 9 -24.83 13.03 1.53
N ILE A 10 -25.05 13.27 2.83
CA ILE A 10 -24.34 14.30 3.59
C ILE A 10 -22.97 13.79 4.04
N LEU A 11 -22.87 12.56 4.53
CA LEU A 11 -21.62 12.00 5.05
C LEU A 11 -20.66 11.50 3.94
N GLY A 12 -21.18 11.22 2.75
CA GLY A 12 -20.40 10.67 1.64
C GLY A 12 -20.20 9.16 1.74
N ALA A 13 -20.06 8.53 0.57
CA ALA A 13 -19.97 7.06 0.43
C ALA A 13 -18.68 6.46 1.01
N LEU A 14 -17.64 7.28 1.22
CA LEU A 14 -16.37 6.86 1.84
C LEU A 14 -16.33 7.10 3.36
N SER A 15 -17.42 7.59 3.96
CA SER A 15 -17.46 7.77 5.41
C SER A 15 -17.40 6.43 6.15
N PRO A 16 -16.69 6.36 7.29
CA PRO A 16 -16.67 5.16 8.11
C PRO A 16 -18.07 4.67 8.46
N VAL A 17 -19.00 5.57 8.76
CA VAL A 17 -20.40 5.24 9.09
C VAL A 17 -21.10 4.52 7.94
N HIS A 18 -20.91 4.98 6.70
CA HIS A 18 -21.46 4.32 5.53
C HIS A 18 -20.87 2.93 5.32
N ILE A 19 -19.54 2.81 5.38
CA ILE A 19 -18.82 1.55 5.20
C ILE A 19 -19.25 0.53 6.27
N TRP A 20 -19.36 0.95 7.53
CA TRP A 20 -19.85 0.11 8.62
C TRP A 20 -21.29 -0.35 8.39
N PHE A 21 -22.18 0.55 7.97
CA PHE A 21 -23.56 0.20 7.65
C PHE A 21 -23.66 -0.81 6.51
N VAL A 22 -22.90 -0.63 5.42
CA VAL A 22 -22.87 -1.57 4.30
C VAL A 22 -22.30 -2.92 4.74
N THR A 23 -21.25 -2.91 5.56
CA THR A 23 -20.63 -4.14 6.06
C THR A 23 -21.62 -4.93 6.92
N LEU A 24 -22.33 -4.28 7.84
CA LEU A 24 -23.34 -4.89 8.70
C LEU A 24 -24.53 -5.44 7.91
N THR A 25 -25.05 -4.68 6.94
CA THR A 25 -26.22 -5.08 6.16
C THR A 25 -25.92 -6.15 5.11
N SER A 26 -24.65 -6.32 4.74
CA SER A 26 -24.23 -7.29 3.72
C SER A 26 -24.17 -8.75 4.21
N GLY A 27 -24.35 -9.01 5.51
CA GLY A 27 -24.19 -10.35 6.08
C GLY A 27 -22.74 -10.85 6.02
N ALA A 28 -21.77 -9.94 6.09
CA ALA A 28 -20.35 -10.25 6.00
C ALA A 28 -19.86 -11.02 7.23
N LYS A 29 -19.02 -12.02 7.00
CA LYS A 29 -18.21 -12.68 8.01
C LYS A 29 -16.84 -12.00 8.07
N LYS A 30 -16.39 -11.65 9.27
CA LYS A 30 -15.00 -11.22 9.50
C LYS A 30 -14.07 -12.42 9.34
N VAL A 31 -13.10 -12.30 8.44
CA VAL A 31 -12.16 -13.38 8.09
C VAL A 31 -10.87 -13.24 8.90
N GLY A 32 -10.32 -12.03 8.98
CA GLY A 32 -9.10 -11.77 9.75
C GLY A 32 -8.69 -10.31 9.74
N ILE A 33 -7.56 -10.03 10.39
CA ILE A 33 -6.90 -8.72 10.43
C ILE A 33 -5.43 -8.95 10.03
N ASP A 34 -4.86 -8.05 9.23
CA ASP A 34 -3.45 -8.11 8.87
C ASP A 34 -2.52 -7.41 9.90
N SER A 35 -1.22 -7.39 9.60
CA SER A 35 -0.22 -6.72 10.44
C SER A 35 -0.32 -5.19 10.47
N LEU A 36 -1.01 -4.58 9.50
CA LEU A 36 -1.21 -3.13 9.40
C LEU A 36 -2.57 -2.69 10.01
N GLY A 37 -3.38 -3.64 10.46
CA GLY A 37 -4.69 -3.43 11.07
C GLY A 37 -5.86 -3.42 10.08
N ASN A 38 -5.63 -3.70 8.79
CA ASN A 38 -6.70 -3.81 7.82
C ASN A 38 -7.55 -5.05 8.13
N THR A 39 -8.87 -4.89 8.08
CA THR A 39 -9.80 -5.98 8.40
C THR A 39 -10.44 -6.54 7.14
N TYR A 40 -10.42 -7.86 6.99
CA TYR A 40 -10.88 -8.58 5.81
C TYR A 40 -12.22 -9.24 6.07
N TYR A 41 -13.11 -9.14 5.08
CA TYR A 41 -14.49 -9.62 5.15
C TYR A 41 -14.85 -10.46 3.93
N GLU A 42 -15.70 -11.45 4.15
CA GLU A 42 -16.28 -12.28 3.08
C GLU A 42 -17.80 -12.34 3.24
N SER A 43 -18.54 -12.25 2.14
CA SER A 43 -19.99 -12.50 2.11
C SER A 43 -20.38 -13.44 0.98
N LYS A 44 -21.61 -13.96 1.07
CA LYS A 44 -22.24 -14.73 -0.01
C LYS A 44 -22.18 -13.96 -1.33
N ALA A 45 -22.14 -14.73 -2.42
CA ALA A 45 -22.22 -14.20 -3.77
C ALA A 45 -23.53 -13.41 -3.98
N ARG A 46 -23.48 -12.37 -4.82
CA ARG A 46 -24.71 -11.70 -5.29
C ARG A 46 -25.40 -12.59 -6.33
N ALA A 47 -26.71 -12.42 -6.48
CA ALA A 47 -27.45 -13.05 -7.57
C ALA A 47 -26.77 -12.74 -8.91
N GLY A 48 -26.45 -13.78 -9.70
CA GLY A 48 -25.74 -13.66 -10.97
C GLY A 48 -24.21 -13.69 -10.89
N TYR A 49 -23.61 -13.82 -9.69
CA TYR A 49 -22.17 -13.98 -9.52
C TYR A 49 -21.85 -15.35 -8.93
N ASN A 50 -20.75 -15.98 -9.38
CA ASN A 50 -20.32 -17.29 -8.90
C ASN A 50 -19.40 -17.23 -7.67
N HIS A 51 -18.68 -16.12 -7.49
CA HIS A 51 -17.70 -15.98 -6.41
C HIS A 51 -18.29 -15.27 -5.19
N THR A 52 -17.82 -15.67 -4.00
CA THR A 52 -18.06 -14.92 -2.77
C THR A 52 -17.49 -13.52 -2.90
N ARG A 53 -18.09 -12.56 -2.19
CA ARG A 53 -17.58 -11.19 -2.20
C ARG A 53 -16.54 -11.06 -1.12
N ARG A 54 -15.33 -10.69 -1.49
CA ARG A 54 -14.23 -10.39 -0.56
C ARG A 54 -13.93 -8.89 -0.61
N TRP A 55 -13.74 -8.26 0.54
CA TRP A 55 -13.29 -6.87 0.61
C TRP A 55 -12.47 -6.63 1.87
N VAL A 56 -11.78 -5.50 1.87
CA VAL A 56 -10.96 -5.01 2.97
C VAL A 56 -11.52 -3.69 3.46
N VAL A 57 -11.51 -3.50 4.78
CA VAL A 57 -11.71 -2.21 5.44
C VAL A 57 -10.34 -1.77 5.96
N TYR A 58 -9.80 -0.72 5.36
CA TYR A 58 -8.47 -0.21 5.68
C TYR A 58 -8.41 0.43 7.06
N ASN A 59 -7.26 0.30 7.70
CA ASN A 59 -6.94 1.05 8.92
C ASN A 59 -6.43 2.45 8.57
N GLY A 60 -7.34 3.40 8.43
CA GLY A 60 -7.04 4.79 8.07
C GLY A 60 -7.43 5.14 6.64
N ALA A 61 -6.53 5.79 5.91
CA ALA A 61 -6.78 6.19 4.52
C ALA A 61 -6.90 4.95 3.62
N ALA A 62 -7.87 4.96 2.71
CA ALA A 62 -8.08 3.88 1.77
C ALA A 62 -6.97 3.88 0.70
N GLU A 63 -5.97 3.02 0.88
CA GLU A 63 -4.83 2.87 -0.03
C GLU A 63 -4.73 1.40 -0.50
N PRO A 64 -5.11 1.07 -1.74
CA PRO A 64 -5.12 -0.31 -2.24
C PRO A 64 -3.77 -1.03 -2.17
N SER A 65 -2.67 -0.29 -2.33
CA SER A 65 -1.32 -0.87 -2.25
C SER A 65 -0.86 -1.20 -0.83
N SER A 66 -1.64 -0.83 0.20
CA SER A 66 -1.35 -1.17 1.59
C SER A 66 -1.72 -2.61 1.96
N VAL A 67 -2.46 -3.32 1.10
CA VAL A 67 -2.78 -4.74 1.31
C VAL A 67 -1.49 -5.55 1.22
N PRO A 68 -1.10 -6.28 2.27
CA PRO A 68 0.14 -7.03 2.24
C PRO A 68 0.01 -8.28 1.36
N PRO A 69 1.15 -8.82 0.84
CA PRO A 69 1.13 -9.89 -0.16
C PRO A 69 0.37 -11.15 0.29
N GLU A 70 0.44 -11.49 1.57
CA GLU A 70 -0.25 -12.63 2.17
C GLU A 70 -1.79 -12.55 2.02
N TRP A 71 -2.35 -11.34 2.09
CA TRP A 71 -3.79 -11.09 1.98
C TRP A 71 -4.20 -10.75 0.54
N HIS A 72 -3.27 -10.27 -0.28
CA HIS A 72 -3.54 -9.91 -1.68
C HIS A 72 -4.06 -11.11 -2.48
N GLY A 73 -3.41 -12.27 -2.36
CA GLY A 73 -3.83 -13.48 -3.08
C GLY A 73 -5.25 -13.94 -2.72
N TRP A 74 -5.59 -13.89 -1.42
CA TRP A 74 -6.93 -14.20 -0.93
C TRP A 74 -7.98 -13.19 -1.41
N LEU A 75 -7.68 -11.89 -1.27
CA LEU A 75 -8.59 -10.82 -1.63
C LEU A 75 -8.97 -10.84 -3.12
N HIS A 76 -8.03 -11.20 -3.99
CA HIS A 76 -8.21 -11.24 -5.45
C HIS A 76 -8.61 -12.62 -5.99
N HIS A 77 -9.03 -13.56 -5.15
CA HIS A 77 -9.41 -14.93 -5.55
C HIS A 77 -8.29 -15.69 -6.30
N GLN A 78 -7.03 -15.33 -6.08
CA GLN A 78 -5.89 -16.09 -6.60
C GLN A 78 -5.63 -17.34 -5.75
N SER A 79 -6.03 -17.30 -4.48
CA SER A 79 -5.97 -18.41 -3.54
C SER A 79 -7.15 -18.37 -2.59
N ASP A 80 -7.59 -19.54 -2.11
CA ASP A 80 -8.58 -19.66 -1.03
C ASP A 80 -7.93 -19.74 0.35
N TYR A 81 -6.60 -19.74 0.40
CA TYR A 81 -5.84 -19.72 1.63
C TYR A 81 -6.02 -18.40 2.38
N VAL A 82 -6.46 -18.47 3.64
CA VAL A 82 -6.54 -17.33 4.56
C VAL A 82 -5.26 -17.29 5.39
N PRO A 83 -4.44 -16.22 5.30
CA PRO A 83 -3.27 -16.07 6.14
C PRO A 83 -3.69 -15.93 7.61
N THR A 84 -3.43 -16.97 8.40
CA THR A 84 -3.69 -17.03 9.84
C THR A 84 -2.37 -17.18 10.59
N ASN A 85 -2.34 -16.73 11.84
CA ASN A 85 -1.16 -16.85 12.71
C ASN A 85 -0.75 -18.31 13.00
N GLU A 86 -1.66 -19.26 12.79
CA GLU A 86 -1.45 -20.68 13.06
C GLU A 86 -0.66 -21.38 11.95
N THR A 87 -0.60 -20.78 10.76
CA THR A 87 0.09 -21.39 9.62
C THR A 87 1.49 -20.81 9.49
N GLN A 88 2.44 -21.65 9.11
CA GLN A 88 3.83 -21.25 8.86
C GLN A 88 3.86 -20.07 7.88
N SER A 89 4.46 -18.95 8.30
CA SER A 89 4.55 -17.76 7.45
C SER A 89 5.27 -18.09 6.16
N PHE A 90 4.68 -17.74 5.02
CA PHE A 90 5.35 -17.84 3.72
C PHE A 90 6.50 -16.85 3.57
N ARG A 91 6.69 -15.93 4.55
CA ARG A 91 7.79 -14.98 4.50
C ARG A 91 9.15 -15.64 4.66
N ARG A 92 10.11 -15.10 3.91
CA ARG A 92 11.53 -15.40 4.05
C ARG A 92 12.23 -14.24 4.78
N GLU A 93 13.34 -14.53 5.44
CA GLU A 93 14.08 -13.57 6.27
C GLU A 93 14.58 -12.35 5.49
N TRP A 94 14.89 -12.51 4.21
CA TRP A 94 15.36 -11.43 3.34
C TRP A 94 14.23 -10.52 2.82
N GLN A 95 12.95 -10.86 3.05
CA GLN A 95 11.83 -10.07 2.57
C GLN A 95 11.58 -8.87 3.47
N LYS A 96 11.47 -7.69 2.84
CA LYS A 96 11.13 -6.45 3.52
C LYS A 96 9.70 -6.50 4.06
N ALA A 97 9.42 -5.69 5.08
CA ALA A 97 8.07 -5.48 5.55
C ALA A 97 7.20 -4.87 4.43
N PRO A 98 5.89 -5.20 4.38
CA PRO A 98 4.94 -4.56 3.47
C PRO A 98 4.94 -3.05 3.67
N GLN A 99 5.03 -2.32 2.56
CA GLN A 99 4.96 -0.86 2.54
C GLN A 99 4.02 -0.47 1.41
N ALA A 100 3.09 0.44 1.71
CA ALA A 100 2.21 1.01 0.70
C ALA A 100 3.02 1.80 -0.34
N ASN A 101 2.42 2.01 -1.50
CA ASN A 101 3.00 2.78 -2.58
C ASN A 101 3.21 4.24 -2.14
N MET A 102 4.45 4.72 -2.26
CA MET A 102 4.85 6.07 -1.85
C MET A 102 4.86 7.07 -3.01
N THR A 103 4.41 6.68 -4.21
CA THR A 103 4.33 7.59 -5.37
C THR A 103 3.56 8.86 -5.02
N GLY A 104 4.09 10.02 -5.43
CA GLY A 104 3.49 11.32 -5.17
C GLY A 104 3.70 11.85 -3.75
N THR A 105 4.37 11.10 -2.87
CA THR A 105 4.77 11.55 -1.52
C THR A 105 6.23 12.00 -1.48
N PRO A 106 6.66 12.72 -0.43
CA PRO A 106 8.09 13.03 -0.21
C PRO A 106 8.99 11.80 -0.05
N ALA A 107 8.41 10.62 0.21
CA ALA A 107 9.13 9.34 0.34
C ALA A 107 9.11 8.51 -0.95
N ALA A 108 8.72 9.10 -2.09
CA ALA A 108 8.72 8.42 -3.37
C ALA A 108 10.12 7.92 -3.75
N TYR A 109 10.18 6.75 -4.40
CA TYR A 109 11.43 6.25 -4.96
C TYR A 109 11.90 7.15 -6.12
N HIS A 110 13.18 7.50 -6.10
CA HIS A 110 13.85 8.17 -7.20
C HIS A 110 15.07 7.35 -7.63
N PRO A 111 15.27 7.14 -8.94
CA PRO A 111 16.44 6.41 -9.42
C PRO A 111 17.73 7.19 -9.13
N PRO A 112 18.89 6.51 -9.09
CA PRO A 112 20.20 7.16 -8.98
C PRO A 112 20.37 8.28 -10.02
N GLY A 113 20.99 9.39 -9.62
CA GLY A 113 21.18 10.56 -10.48
C GLY A 113 19.95 11.43 -10.75
N HIS A 114 18.76 11.07 -10.27
CA HIS A 114 17.58 11.93 -10.35
C HIS A 114 17.74 13.20 -9.48
N MET A 115 17.35 14.37 -9.98
CA MET A 115 17.57 15.65 -9.26
C MET A 115 16.96 15.69 -7.85
N LEU A 116 15.81 15.02 -7.64
CA LEU A 116 15.16 14.94 -6.33
C LEU A 116 15.73 13.83 -5.44
N ALA A 117 16.46 12.86 -6.01
CA ALA A 117 17.22 11.91 -5.23
C ALA A 117 18.42 12.67 -4.63
N ARG A 118 18.41 12.88 -3.32
CA ARG A 118 19.54 13.50 -2.61
C ARG A 118 20.76 12.59 -2.68
N GLY A 119 21.53 12.64 -3.76
CA GLY A 119 22.85 12.00 -3.77
C GLY A 119 23.35 11.60 -5.14
N HIS A 120 24.54 12.12 -5.43
CA HIS A 120 25.54 11.65 -6.38
C HIS A 120 25.02 11.17 -7.73
N ARG A 121 25.29 11.98 -8.77
CA ARG A 121 25.30 11.50 -10.15
C ARG A 121 26.16 10.24 -10.22
N ASP A 122 25.67 9.20 -10.89
CA ASP A 122 26.48 8.01 -11.16
C ASP A 122 27.84 8.45 -11.72
N LYS A 123 28.92 7.86 -11.17
CA LYS A 123 30.27 8.14 -11.67
C LYS A 123 30.27 7.86 -13.18
N ALA A 124 30.85 8.77 -13.96
CA ALA A 124 31.01 8.52 -15.38
C ALA A 124 31.77 7.19 -15.57
N THR A 125 31.27 6.31 -16.43
CA THR A 125 31.87 4.98 -16.69
C THR A 125 33.26 5.06 -17.32
N GLY A 126 33.70 6.25 -17.75
CA GLY A 126 35.01 6.41 -18.35
C GLY A 126 36.13 6.34 -17.32
N ASP A 127 37.26 5.74 -17.71
CA ASP A 127 38.54 5.76 -16.96
C ASP A 127 39.17 7.17 -16.89
N TYR A 128 38.40 8.21 -17.23
CA TYR A 128 38.85 9.58 -17.29
C TYR A 128 38.70 10.25 -15.94
N GLU A 129 39.83 10.71 -15.39
CA GLU A 129 39.87 11.62 -14.26
C GLU A 129 40.12 13.05 -14.76
N ALA A 130 39.22 13.98 -14.41
CA ALA A 130 39.38 15.37 -14.79
C ALA A 130 40.55 16.02 -14.02
N TRP A 131 41.45 16.68 -14.74
CA TRP A 131 42.53 17.45 -14.13
C TRP A 131 41.98 18.63 -13.31
N THR A 132 42.37 18.73 -12.04
CA THR A 132 42.03 19.86 -11.16
C THR A 132 43.26 20.77 -11.03
N PRO A 133 43.21 22.04 -11.48
CA PRO A 133 44.36 22.94 -11.40
C PRO A 133 44.75 23.27 -9.96
N PRO A 134 46.05 23.48 -9.67
CA PRO A 134 46.47 23.96 -8.36
C PRO A 134 45.99 25.40 -8.12
N VAL A 135 45.58 25.70 -6.88
CA VAL A 135 45.20 27.05 -6.47
C VAL A 135 46.43 27.96 -6.48
N ARG A 136 46.35 29.10 -7.17
CA ARG A 136 47.45 30.08 -7.28
C ARG A 136 47.76 30.67 -5.90
N LYS A 137 49.01 30.51 -5.43
CA LYS A 137 49.47 31.20 -4.21
C LYS A 137 49.60 32.69 -4.50
N THR A 138 48.74 33.52 -3.91
CA THR A 138 48.94 34.97 -3.87
C THR A 138 50.07 35.28 -2.89
N VAL A 139 51.20 35.75 -3.41
CA VAL A 139 52.29 36.28 -2.59
C VAL A 139 51.87 37.68 -2.14
N SER A 140 51.62 37.89 -0.83
CA SER A 140 51.50 39.25 -0.29
C SER A 140 52.87 39.91 -0.37
N LYS A 141 52.92 41.11 -0.97
CA LYS A 141 54.11 41.95 -1.01
C LYS A 141 54.53 42.41 0.39
#